data_AF-A0A7X9JKZ2-F1
#
_entry.id   AF-A0A7X9JKZ2-F1
#
_cell.length_a   1.000
_cell.length_b   1.000
_cell.length_c   1.000
_cell.angle_alpha   90.00
_cell.angle_beta   90.00
_cell.angle_gamma   90.00
#
_symmetry.space_group_name_H-M   'P 1'
#
loop_
_entity.id
_entity.type
_entity.pdbx_description
1 polymer ?
#
loop_
_entity_poly.entity_id
_entity_poly.type
_entity_poly.pdbx_seq_one_letter_code
_entity_poly.pdbx_strand_id
1 'polypeptide(L)'
;MKKIFIFTALFICNLYLANAQFSIYNIPTASTNANLLVDRLVGTGVVYSNPTFTGSTSGTNAGNAGYFSGGSSVVGLNSGIVISTGNVGTTNWTYNNGAWIQYFNNATLTQNNTYFGLSSVTGTGNDPTLAGIAGTTTYDRAVLEFDFVPESNFIQFRYVFASEEYNEWVNDVYNDVFGFFVTSLESDGYNYSSKNIAIVPGTSNTPVAINNINNGPCSDPSNTPWGHSNGACVNCSYFIDNTYNVRQIEFDGLTTVLTASCAVTPCKR
;
A
#
# COMPACT_ATOMS: atom_id res chain seq x y z
N MET A 1 -67.92 8.55 -29.09
CA MET A 1 -66.84 7.58 -28.79
C MET A 1 -65.52 8.34 -28.70
N LYS A 2 -64.98 8.56 -27.50
CA LYS A 2 -63.69 9.25 -27.30
C LYS A 2 -62.56 8.23 -27.44
N LYS A 3 -61.65 8.44 -28.40
CA LYS A 3 -60.46 7.61 -28.59
C LYS A 3 -59.39 8.06 -27.61
N ILE A 4 -59.00 7.19 -26.69
CA ILE A 4 -57.87 7.39 -25.79
C ILE A 4 -56.61 6.91 -26.52
N PHE A 5 -55.63 7.80 -26.65
CA PHE A 5 -54.28 7.46 -27.12
C PHE A 5 -53.38 7.28 -25.90
N ILE A 6 -52.85 6.07 -25.72
CA ILE A 6 -51.84 5.77 -24.70
C ILE A 6 -50.47 5.95 -25.36
N PHE A 7 -49.71 6.93 -24.88
CA PHE A 7 -48.30 7.09 -25.23
C PHE A 7 -47.47 6.25 -24.26
N THR A 8 -46.89 5.15 -24.75
CA THR A 8 -45.91 4.37 -23.99
C THR A 8 -44.52 4.92 -24.32
N ALA A 9 -43.93 5.68 -23.40
CA ALA A 9 -42.54 6.12 -23.51
C ALA A 9 -41.62 4.97 -23.05
N LEU A 10 -40.88 4.37 -23.98
CA LEU A 10 -39.87 3.36 -23.69
C LEU A 10 -38.59 4.06 -23.24
N PHE A 11 -38.34 4.11 -21.93
CA PHE A 11 -37.07 4.62 -21.38
C PHE A 11 -36.00 3.53 -21.54
N ILE A 12 -35.24 3.59 -22.64
CA ILE A 12 -34.02 2.77 -22.80
C ILE A 12 -32.96 3.38 -21.89
N CYS A 13 -32.87 2.88 -20.66
CA CYS A 13 -31.74 3.17 -19.78
C CYS A 13 -30.52 2.48 -20.41
N ASN A 14 -29.65 3.26 -21.07
CA ASN A 14 -28.31 2.80 -21.41
C ASN A 14 -27.58 2.59 -20.07
N LEU A 15 -27.66 1.37 -19.54
CA LEU A 15 -26.84 0.90 -18.44
C LEU A 15 -25.41 0.81 -18.95
N TYR A 16 -24.72 1.94 -18.99
CA TYR A 16 -23.27 1.93 -19.02
C TYR A 16 -22.83 1.22 -17.74
N LEU A 17 -22.24 0.04 -17.88
CA LEU A 17 -21.51 -0.60 -16.81
C LEU A 17 -20.34 0.34 -16.45
N ALA A 18 -20.57 1.22 -15.48
CA ALA A 18 -19.52 2.01 -14.88
C ALA A 18 -18.65 1.05 -14.06
N ASN A 19 -17.58 0.55 -14.68
CA ASN A 19 -16.54 -0.12 -13.92
C ASN A 19 -15.82 0.96 -13.11
N ALA A 20 -15.91 0.88 -11.78
CA ALA A 20 -15.08 1.70 -10.92
C ALA A 20 -13.62 1.32 -11.17
N GLN A 21 -12.87 2.19 -11.85
CA GLN A 21 -11.47 1.95 -12.17
C GLN A 21 -10.62 2.20 -10.92
N PHE A 22 -9.62 1.34 -10.70
CA PHE A 22 -8.59 1.62 -9.70
C PHE A 22 -7.84 2.89 -10.09
N SER A 23 -7.76 3.85 -9.16
CA SER A 23 -7.12 5.13 -9.41
C SER A 23 -6.33 5.56 -8.20
N ILE A 24 -5.16 6.13 -8.47
CA ILE A 24 -4.27 6.74 -7.50
C ILE A 24 -4.27 8.25 -7.74
N TYR A 25 -4.37 8.99 -6.65
CA TYR A 25 -4.38 10.44 -6.62
C TYR A 25 -3.16 10.89 -5.84
N ASN A 26 -2.29 11.63 -6.52
CA ASN A 26 -1.13 12.23 -5.88
C ASN A 26 -1.58 13.32 -4.91
N ILE A 27 -0.84 13.47 -3.83
CA ILE A 27 -1.09 14.54 -2.86
C ILE A 27 -0.30 15.79 -3.34
N PRO A 28 -0.93 16.97 -3.44
CA PRO A 28 -0.25 18.19 -3.89
C PRO A 28 1.04 18.49 -3.11
N THR A 29 2.06 18.98 -3.82
CA THR A 29 3.47 19.11 -3.38
C THR A 29 3.78 20.27 -2.44
N ALA A 30 2.78 20.87 -1.77
CA ALA A 30 3.07 21.78 -0.67
C ALA A 30 3.72 20.96 0.47
N SER A 31 4.94 21.33 0.86
CA SER A 31 5.79 20.63 1.84
C SER A 31 4.97 20.07 3.01
N THR A 32 5.13 18.79 3.38
CA THR A 32 4.52 18.19 4.61
C THR A 32 2.99 17.94 4.62
N ASN A 33 2.41 17.40 3.54
CA ASN A 33 0.99 17.00 3.51
C ASN A 33 0.64 15.74 4.35
N ALA A 34 1.45 15.39 5.35
CA ALA A 34 1.21 14.29 6.29
C ALA A 34 -0.17 14.39 6.98
N ASN A 35 -0.66 15.61 7.23
CA ASN A 35 -2.03 15.84 7.69
C ASN A 35 -3.06 15.17 6.77
N LEU A 36 -2.96 15.39 5.46
CA LEU A 36 -3.92 14.82 4.51
C LEU A 36 -3.82 13.28 4.47
N LEU A 37 -2.63 12.71 4.65
CA LEU A 37 -2.47 11.25 4.77
C LEU A 37 -3.18 10.73 6.03
N VAL A 38 -2.94 11.38 7.17
CA VAL A 38 -3.54 10.99 8.44
C VAL A 38 -5.06 11.17 8.41
N ASP A 39 -5.58 12.29 7.88
CA ASP A 39 -7.01 12.54 7.69
C ASP A 39 -7.73 11.41 6.94
N ARG A 40 -7.04 10.80 5.97
CA ARG A 40 -7.60 9.69 5.17
C ARG A 40 -7.43 8.34 5.86
N LEU A 41 -6.42 8.20 6.72
CA LEU A 41 -6.10 6.97 7.44
C LEU A 41 -6.95 6.80 8.70
N VAL A 42 -7.15 7.87 9.48
CA VAL A 42 -7.85 7.81 10.76
C VAL A 42 -9.36 7.79 10.57
N GLY A 43 -10.04 7.00 11.41
CA GLY A 43 -11.49 6.97 11.48
C GLY A 43 -12.04 8.00 12.48
N THR A 44 -13.36 7.98 12.65
CA THR A 44 -14.02 8.70 13.75
C THR A 44 -13.50 8.24 15.10
N GLY A 45 -13.43 9.15 16.07
CA GLY A 45 -12.98 8.83 17.44
C GLY A 45 -11.46 8.74 17.58
N VAL A 46 -10.72 9.35 16.66
CA VAL A 46 -9.27 9.55 16.76
C VAL A 46 -8.97 11.02 16.53
N VAL A 47 -8.39 11.68 17.53
CA VAL A 47 -7.83 13.03 17.37
C VAL A 47 -6.33 12.86 17.17
N TYR A 48 -5.76 13.44 16.12
CA TYR A 48 -4.33 13.31 15.84
C TYR A 48 -3.60 14.65 15.91
N SER A 49 -2.27 14.60 16.08
CA SER A 49 -1.42 15.79 16.02
C SER A 49 -0.01 15.45 15.53
N ASN A 50 0.78 16.49 15.23
CA ASN A 50 2.18 16.40 14.79
C ASN A 50 2.46 15.42 13.64
N PRO A 51 1.63 15.36 12.58
CA PRO A 51 1.91 14.43 11.49
C PRO A 51 3.15 14.86 10.73
N THR A 52 4.06 13.91 10.52
CA THR A 52 5.25 14.06 9.70
C THR A 52 5.32 12.94 8.68
N PHE A 53 5.92 13.23 7.52
CA PHE A 53 6.17 12.22 6.50
C PHE A 53 7.65 12.29 6.11
N THR A 54 8.37 11.20 6.36
CA THR A 54 9.71 10.98 5.84
C THR A 54 9.59 10.16 4.57
N GLY A 55 10.10 10.69 3.48
CA GLY A 55 9.94 10.12 2.15
C GLY A 55 10.24 11.21 1.13
N SER A 56 9.92 10.96 -0.13
CA SER A 56 9.94 12.01 -1.12
C SER A 56 8.57 12.23 -1.74
N THR A 57 8.04 13.43 -1.60
CA THR A 57 6.88 13.88 -2.40
C THR A 57 7.33 14.44 -3.76
N SER A 58 8.64 14.54 -3.99
CA SER A 58 9.26 15.20 -5.17
C SER A 58 10.60 14.60 -5.63
N GLY A 59 11.05 13.47 -5.06
CA GLY A 59 12.36 12.85 -5.35
C GLY A 59 12.39 12.08 -6.66
N THR A 60 11.21 11.84 -7.21
CA THR A 60 10.96 11.65 -8.62
C THR A 60 9.75 12.50 -8.98
N ASN A 61 9.46 12.64 -10.26
CA ASN A 61 8.36 13.46 -10.76
C ASN A 61 6.94 13.02 -10.27
N ALA A 62 6.79 11.98 -9.42
CA ALA A 62 5.50 11.43 -8.99
C ALA A 62 5.26 11.20 -7.46
N GLY A 63 6.30 11.17 -6.62
CA GLY A 63 6.17 11.05 -5.15
C GLY A 63 5.89 9.64 -4.60
N ASN A 64 6.18 9.44 -3.32
CA ASN A 64 6.17 8.15 -2.61
C ASN A 64 4.94 7.91 -1.72
N ALA A 65 3.94 8.80 -1.78
CA ALA A 65 2.69 8.68 -1.04
C ALA A 65 1.50 9.28 -1.81
N GLY A 66 0.31 8.71 -1.61
CA GLY A 66 -0.89 9.04 -2.36
C GLY A 66 -2.17 8.51 -1.70
N TYR A 67 -3.30 8.74 -2.39
CA TYR A 67 -4.57 8.07 -2.10
C TYR A 67 -4.93 7.12 -3.22
N PHE A 68 -5.67 6.07 -2.89
CA PHE A 68 -6.29 5.22 -3.91
C PHE A 68 -7.81 5.08 -3.72
N SER A 69 -8.50 4.77 -4.81
CA SER A 69 -9.92 4.38 -4.84
C SER A 69 -10.17 3.31 -5.90
N GLY A 70 -11.25 2.54 -5.78
CA GLY A 70 -11.60 1.47 -6.73
C GLY A 70 -10.71 0.23 -6.60
N GLY A 71 -10.02 0.04 -5.46
CA GLY A 71 -9.01 -1.01 -5.30
C GLY A 71 -9.54 -2.38 -4.91
N SER A 72 -10.87 -2.57 -4.77
CA SER A 72 -11.42 -3.81 -4.20
C SER A 72 -11.04 -5.07 -4.98
N SER A 73 -11.02 -5.03 -6.31
CA SER A 73 -10.58 -6.16 -7.15
C SER A 73 -9.06 -6.29 -7.25
N VAL A 74 -8.32 -5.21 -6.97
CA VAL A 74 -6.87 -5.11 -7.16
C VAL A 74 -6.12 -5.48 -5.89
N VAL A 75 -6.43 -4.82 -4.77
CA VAL A 75 -5.77 -4.98 -3.46
C VAL A 75 -6.75 -5.38 -2.35
N GLY A 76 -8.01 -5.69 -2.65
CA GLY A 76 -9.00 -6.09 -1.64
C GLY A 76 -9.53 -4.95 -0.75
N LEU A 77 -9.01 -3.73 -0.91
CA LEU A 77 -9.47 -2.52 -0.23
C LEU A 77 -10.06 -1.56 -1.26
N ASN A 78 -11.26 -1.01 -1.00
CA ASN A 78 -11.88 -0.09 -1.96
C ASN A 78 -11.11 1.24 -2.07
N SER A 79 -10.61 1.76 -0.96
CA SER A 79 -9.90 3.05 -0.92
C SER A 79 -9.03 3.16 0.32
N GLY A 80 -8.01 4.01 0.27
CA GLY A 80 -7.13 4.28 1.40
C GLY A 80 -5.99 5.22 1.04
N ILE A 81 -4.97 5.25 1.89
CA ILE A 81 -3.67 5.83 1.55
C ILE A 81 -2.77 4.77 0.94
N VAL A 82 -1.77 5.21 0.20
CA VAL A 82 -0.70 4.36 -0.32
C VAL A 82 0.64 5.02 -0.05
N ILE A 83 1.62 4.22 0.39
CA ILE A 83 2.99 4.64 0.69
C ILE A 83 3.91 3.58 0.07
N SER A 84 4.98 4.00 -0.60
CA SER A 84 5.95 3.10 -1.24
C SER A 84 7.37 3.60 -1.01
N THR A 85 8.35 2.69 -1.00
CA THR A 85 9.78 3.02 -1.05
C THR A 85 10.21 3.49 -2.45
N GLY A 86 9.39 3.25 -3.47
CA GLY A 86 9.45 3.84 -4.81
C GLY A 86 8.24 4.76 -5.06
N ASN A 87 7.87 4.99 -6.32
CA ASN A 87 6.76 5.91 -6.61
C ASN A 87 5.41 5.23 -6.49
N VAL A 88 4.43 5.98 -5.98
CA VAL A 88 3.04 5.49 -5.94
C VAL A 88 2.31 5.69 -7.26
N GLY A 89 2.97 6.22 -8.30
CA GLY A 89 2.31 6.41 -9.58
C GLY A 89 3.08 6.96 -10.78
N THR A 90 2.47 6.82 -11.97
CA THR A 90 2.89 7.48 -13.23
C THR A 90 1.70 7.73 -14.16
N THR A 91 1.65 8.88 -14.83
CA THR A 91 0.49 9.25 -15.66
C THR A 91 0.46 8.65 -17.07
N ASN A 92 1.46 7.87 -17.51
CA ASN A 92 1.45 7.32 -18.86
C ASN A 92 2.19 5.98 -18.96
N TRP A 93 1.48 4.99 -19.50
CA TRP A 93 2.08 3.79 -20.05
C TRP A 93 1.63 3.60 -21.50
N THR A 94 2.57 3.38 -22.41
CA THR A 94 2.24 2.96 -23.78
C THR A 94 2.88 1.59 -24.02
N TYR A 95 2.08 0.58 -24.35
CA TYR A 95 2.61 -0.68 -24.86
C TYR A 95 3.19 -0.41 -26.26
N ASN A 96 4.50 -0.53 -26.42
CA ASN A 96 5.14 -0.26 -27.71
C ASN A 96 6.16 -1.37 -28.03
N ASN A 97 5.98 -2.03 -29.17
CA ASN A 97 6.86 -3.10 -29.67
C ASN A 97 7.16 -4.23 -28.68
N GLY A 98 6.13 -4.82 -28.05
CA GLY A 98 6.32 -6.00 -27.19
C GLY A 98 7.02 -5.72 -25.87
N ALA A 99 7.37 -4.45 -25.62
CA ALA A 99 7.97 -3.98 -24.39
C ALA A 99 7.09 -2.90 -23.76
N TRP A 100 7.04 -2.98 -22.46
CA TRP A 100 6.39 -2.05 -21.56
C TRP A 100 7.35 -0.86 -21.37
N ILE A 101 7.02 0.31 -21.94
CA ILE A 101 7.87 1.53 -21.89
C ILE A 101 7.23 2.58 -20.97
N GLN A 102 8.00 2.97 -19.94
CA GLN A 102 7.69 4.05 -19.01
C GLN A 102 7.85 5.41 -19.71
N TYR A 103 6.81 6.26 -19.70
CA TYR A 103 6.91 7.65 -20.16
C TYR A 103 6.70 8.62 -18.99
N PHE A 104 7.79 9.24 -18.53
CA PHE A 104 7.75 10.38 -17.61
C PHE A 104 7.46 11.68 -18.35
N ASN A 105 6.22 11.85 -18.84
CA ASN A 105 5.81 13.13 -19.42
C ASN A 105 4.79 13.82 -18.52
N ASN A 106 5.29 14.72 -17.65
CA ASN A 106 4.82 16.10 -17.42
C ASN A 106 5.02 16.52 -15.95
N ALA A 107 5.82 17.57 -15.75
CA ALA A 107 6.17 18.19 -14.47
C ALA A 107 5.00 18.90 -13.74
N THR A 108 3.75 18.57 -14.05
CA THR A 108 2.55 19.09 -13.36
C THR A 108 1.48 17.99 -13.26
N LEU A 109 1.70 17.04 -12.35
CA LEU A 109 0.73 15.97 -12.07
C LEU A 109 -0.48 16.54 -11.31
N THR A 110 -1.53 16.89 -12.05
CA THR A 110 -2.81 17.35 -11.49
C THR A 110 -3.96 16.35 -11.64
N GLN A 111 -3.76 15.14 -12.18
CA GLN A 111 -4.85 14.16 -12.35
C GLN A 111 -4.44 12.68 -12.24
N ASN A 112 -5.47 11.89 -11.86
CA ASN A 112 -5.63 10.45 -11.71
C ASN A 112 -4.60 9.57 -12.43
N ASN A 113 -3.95 8.69 -11.68
CA ASN A 113 -3.05 7.66 -12.16
C ASN A 113 -3.72 6.28 -12.07
N THR A 114 -3.38 5.39 -13.01
CA THR A 114 -3.98 4.05 -13.15
C THR A 114 -3.01 2.90 -12.84
N TYR A 115 -1.75 3.17 -12.43
CA TYR A 115 -0.74 2.12 -12.15
C TYR A 115 0.07 2.40 -10.88
N PHE A 116 0.40 1.36 -10.11
CA PHE A 116 1.02 1.45 -8.77
C PHE A 116 2.42 0.84 -8.77
N GLY A 117 3.39 1.48 -8.11
CA GLY A 117 4.81 1.09 -8.14
C GLY A 117 5.53 1.82 -9.27
N LEU A 118 6.75 2.30 -8.98
CA LEU A 118 7.83 2.49 -9.93
C LEU A 118 9.11 2.41 -9.11
N SER A 119 9.96 1.42 -9.40
CA SER A 119 11.29 1.33 -8.80
C SER A 119 12.07 2.63 -9.05
N SER A 120 12.37 3.34 -7.97
CA SER A 120 13.20 4.53 -8.02
C SER A 120 13.85 4.74 -6.67
N VAL A 121 15.17 4.95 -6.67
CA VAL A 121 15.89 5.33 -5.46
C VAL A 121 15.38 6.68 -5.00
N THR A 122 14.82 6.72 -3.80
CA THR A 122 14.27 7.95 -3.21
C THR A 122 15.31 8.72 -2.42
N GLY A 123 16.43 8.07 -2.08
CA GLY A 123 17.54 8.67 -1.34
C GLY A 123 17.16 9.00 0.11
N THR A 124 16.11 8.37 0.62
CA THR A 124 15.57 8.61 1.96
C THR A 124 16.43 7.92 3.03
N GLY A 125 17.12 6.83 2.69
CA GLY A 125 18.12 6.18 3.52
C GLY A 125 17.56 5.21 4.56
N ASN A 126 18.45 4.66 5.39
CA ASN A 126 18.11 3.64 6.38
C ASN A 126 17.18 4.12 7.52
N ASP A 127 16.24 3.28 7.93
CA ASP A 127 15.51 3.38 9.19
C ASP A 127 15.98 2.28 10.17
N PRO A 128 16.53 2.61 11.35
CA PRO A 128 16.98 1.58 12.31
C PRO A 128 15.86 0.66 12.80
N THR A 129 14.63 1.16 12.91
CA THR A 129 13.48 0.39 13.38
C THR A 129 13.02 -0.59 12.31
N LEU A 130 12.97 -0.17 11.05
CA LEU A 130 12.68 -1.07 9.92
C LEU A 130 13.83 -2.06 9.69
N ALA A 131 15.08 -1.62 9.78
CA ALA A 131 16.25 -2.50 9.67
C ALA A 131 16.22 -3.61 10.74
N GLY A 132 15.77 -3.28 11.96
CA GLY A 132 15.59 -4.25 13.04
C GLY A 132 14.62 -5.38 12.71
N ILE A 133 13.54 -5.09 11.97
CA ILE A 133 12.57 -6.13 11.53
C ILE A 133 12.94 -6.77 10.19
N ALA A 134 13.71 -6.08 9.34
CA ALA A 134 14.23 -6.62 8.08
C ALA A 134 15.38 -7.62 8.31
N GLY A 135 16.14 -7.46 9.39
CA GLY A 135 17.36 -8.22 9.65
C GLY A 135 18.55 -7.79 8.79
N THR A 136 18.41 -6.70 8.02
CA THR A 136 19.42 -6.14 7.13
C THR A 136 19.29 -4.62 7.07
N THR A 137 20.27 -3.95 6.44
CA THR A 137 20.21 -2.50 6.22
C THR A 137 19.11 -2.17 5.23
N THR A 138 18.30 -1.15 5.54
CA THR A 138 17.32 -0.59 4.61
C THR A 138 17.95 0.57 3.83
N TYR A 139 17.59 0.73 2.55
CA TYR A 139 18.20 1.74 1.67
C TYR A 139 17.25 2.89 1.32
N ASP A 140 15.96 2.58 1.21
CA ASP A 140 14.88 3.53 0.99
C ASP A 140 13.78 3.29 2.01
N ARG A 141 13.24 4.37 2.60
CA ARG A 141 12.15 4.34 3.57
C ARG A 141 11.09 5.37 3.24
N ALA A 142 9.85 5.02 3.53
CA ALA A 142 8.74 5.96 3.56
C ALA A 142 7.97 5.75 4.87
N VAL A 143 7.91 6.79 5.71
CA VAL A 143 7.43 6.73 7.09
C VAL A 143 6.44 7.85 7.31
N LEU A 144 5.20 7.50 7.68
CA LEU A 144 4.20 8.42 8.20
C LEU A 144 4.16 8.27 9.72
N GLU A 145 4.43 9.36 10.43
CA GLU A 145 4.42 9.41 11.89
C GLU A 145 3.44 10.48 12.37
N PHE A 146 2.68 10.18 13.43
CA PHE A 146 1.77 11.14 14.07
C PHE A 146 1.43 10.67 15.48
N ASP A 147 1.05 11.61 16.33
CA ASP A 147 0.46 11.31 17.64
C ASP A 147 -1.05 11.16 17.52
N PHE A 148 -1.67 10.35 18.37
CA PHE A 148 -3.12 10.22 18.39
C PHE A 148 -3.68 10.08 19.81
N VAL A 149 -4.93 10.46 19.98
CA VAL A 149 -5.74 10.23 21.18
C VAL A 149 -6.99 9.46 20.74
N PRO A 150 -7.15 8.17 21.12
CA PRO A 150 -8.27 7.35 20.72
C PRO A 150 -9.44 7.49 21.70
N GLU A 151 -10.68 7.42 21.22
CA GLU A 151 -11.87 7.32 22.07
C GLU A 151 -12.19 5.87 22.48
N SER A 152 -11.56 4.89 21.81
CA SER A 152 -11.74 3.45 22.03
C SER A 152 -10.56 2.84 22.80
N ASN A 153 -10.72 1.60 23.29
CA ASN A 153 -9.69 0.84 24.00
C ASN A 153 -8.80 -0.02 23.07
N PHE A 154 -8.96 0.13 21.75
CA PHE A 154 -8.09 -0.47 20.75
C PHE A 154 -8.02 0.40 19.49
N ILE A 155 -6.92 0.29 18.76
CA ILE A 155 -6.78 0.79 17.39
C ILE A 155 -6.67 -0.39 16.42
N GLN A 156 -7.09 -0.17 15.18
CA GLN A 156 -7.06 -1.18 14.13
C GLN A 156 -6.79 -0.57 12.76
N PHE A 157 -5.91 -1.20 11.99
CA PHE A 157 -5.60 -0.84 10.61
C PHE A 157 -5.77 -2.06 9.72
N ARG A 158 -6.47 -1.89 8.59
CA ARG A 158 -6.47 -2.86 7.49
C ARG A 158 -5.50 -2.40 6.43
N TYR A 159 -4.63 -3.29 5.97
CA TYR A 159 -3.58 -2.95 5.02
C TYR A 159 -3.25 -4.13 4.11
N VAL A 160 -2.54 -3.83 3.03
CA VAL A 160 -1.91 -4.80 2.14
C VAL A 160 -0.45 -4.38 1.99
N PHE A 161 0.44 -5.36 2.08
CA PHE A 161 1.85 -5.20 1.77
C PHE A 161 2.12 -5.77 0.37
N ALA A 162 2.97 -5.12 -0.41
CA ALA A 162 3.32 -5.54 -1.77
C ALA A 162 4.77 -5.18 -2.07
N SER A 163 5.43 -5.95 -2.92
CA SER A 163 6.84 -5.74 -3.29
C SER A 163 7.12 -6.26 -4.71
N GLU A 164 8.05 -5.57 -5.39
CA GLU A 164 8.66 -5.97 -6.67
C GLU A 164 9.73 -7.07 -6.44
N GLU A 165 10.10 -7.33 -5.18
CA GLU A 165 11.11 -8.33 -4.82
C GLU A 165 10.53 -9.75 -4.72
N TYR A 166 9.19 -9.88 -4.73
CA TYR A 166 8.52 -11.16 -4.94
C TYR A 166 8.64 -11.56 -6.42
N ASN A 167 8.88 -12.80 -6.81
CA ASN A 167 9.27 -13.94 -5.99
C ASN A 167 10.79 -14.18 -6.04
N GLU A 168 11.51 -13.38 -6.80
CA GLU A 168 12.91 -13.57 -7.18
C GLU A 168 13.85 -13.49 -5.97
N TRP A 169 13.52 -12.64 -5.00
CA TRP A 169 14.39 -12.35 -3.84
C TRP A 169 13.85 -12.88 -2.52
N VAL A 170 12.78 -13.67 -2.59
CA VAL A 170 12.27 -14.42 -1.44
C VAL A 170 13.37 -15.34 -0.89
N ASN A 171 13.64 -15.19 0.41
CA ASN A 171 14.70 -15.84 1.16
C ASN A 171 16.13 -15.50 0.71
N ASP A 172 16.31 -14.33 0.08
CA ASP A 172 17.61 -13.79 -0.32
C ASP A 172 17.92 -12.46 0.42
N VAL A 173 18.92 -11.72 -0.06
CA VAL A 173 19.50 -10.52 0.59
C VAL A 173 18.60 -9.28 0.56
N TYR A 174 17.65 -9.20 -0.38
CA TYR A 174 16.68 -8.11 -0.45
C TYR A 174 15.41 -8.56 0.27
N ASN A 175 15.10 -7.94 1.42
CA ASN A 175 13.98 -8.33 2.25
C ASN A 175 13.13 -7.12 2.59
N ASP A 176 12.24 -6.74 1.68
CA ASP A 176 11.29 -5.66 1.92
C ASP A 176 10.39 -5.98 3.12
N VAL A 177 10.19 -4.97 3.97
CA VAL A 177 9.43 -5.09 5.21
C VAL A 177 8.43 -3.96 5.38
N PHE A 178 7.41 -4.24 6.18
CA PHE A 178 6.46 -3.24 6.63
C PHE A 178 6.25 -3.32 8.14
N GLY A 179 6.16 -2.15 8.77
CA GLY A 179 5.99 -2.03 10.22
C GLY A 179 4.92 -1.00 10.58
N PHE A 180 4.16 -1.30 11.64
CA PHE A 180 3.32 -0.34 12.33
C PHE A 180 3.84 -0.23 13.76
N PHE A 181 4.55 0.84 14.08
CA PHE A 181 5.18 1.00 15.40
C PHE A 181 4.31 1.87 16.29
N VAL A 182 4.00 1.37 17.49
CA VAL A 182 3.23 2.09 18.50
C VAL A 182 4.12 2.33 19.71
N THR A 183 4.15 3.59 20.16
CA THR A 183 4.74 4.00 21.43
C THR A 183 3.62 4.56 22.29
N SER A 184 3.56 4.21 23.56
CA SER A 184 2.59 4.74 24.51
C SER A 184 3.30 5.49 25.63
N LEU A 185 2.67 6.50 26.21
CA LEU A 185 3.18 7.12 27.42
C LEU A 185 3.03 6.14 28.60
N GLU A 186 3.89 6.29 29.61
CA GLU A 186 3.80 5.49 30.84
C GLU A 186 2.41 5.62 31.50
N SER A 187 1.83 6.82 31.41
CA SER A 187 0.49 7.14 31.90
C SER A 187 -0.61 6.27 31.31
N ASP A 188 -0.38 5.62 30.17
CA ASP A 188 -1.41 4.88 29.45
C ASP A 188 -1.46 3.42 29.87
N GLY A 189 -0.47 2.96 30.64
CA GLY A 189 -0.44 1.63 31.27
C GLY A 189 0.03 0.49 30.37
N TYR A 190 0.33 0.76 29.10
CA TYR A 190 0.80 -0.27 28.15
C TYR A 190 2.31 -0.34 27.98
N ASN A 191 3.03 0.76 28.26
CA ASN A 191 4.49 0.87 28.15
C ASN A 191 5.04 0.35 26.80
N TYR A 192 4.31 0.61 25.72
CA TYR A 192 4.80 0.29 24.39
C TYR A 192 5.98 1.21 24.04
N SER A 193 7.07 0.60 23.59
CA SER A 193 8.25 1.29 23.09
C SER A 193 8.55 0.76 21.70
N SER A 194 8.19 1.54 20.66
CA SER A 194 8.29 1.13 19.26
C SER A 194 7.78 -0.29 19.00
N LYS A 195 6.62 -0.64 19.56
CA LYS A 195 6.02 -1.97 19.43
C LYS A 195 5.51 -2.14 18.00
N ASN A 196 6.08 -3.07 17.23
CA ASN A 196 5.52 -3.43 15.94
C ASN A 196 4.20 -4.21 16.11
N ILE A 197 3.12 -3.70 15.52
CA ILE A 197 1.79 -4.35 15.50
C ILE A 197 1.44 -4.90 14.11
N ALA A 198 2.29 -4.70 13.10
CA ALA A 198 2.20 -5.33 11.78
C ALA A 198 2.88 -6.71 11.83
N ILE A 199 2.17 -7.68 12.41
CA ILE A 199 2.65 -9.05 12.63
C ILE A 199 1.88 -10.03 11.74
N VAL A 200 2.57 -11.05 11.21
CA VAL A 200 1.95 -12.10 10.41
C VAL A 200 0.84 -12.78 11.23
N PRO A 201 -0.39 -12.89 10.72
CA PRO A 201 -1.50 -13.40 11.52
C PRO A 201 -1.26 -14.85 11.97
N GLY A 202 -1.56 -15.12 13.24
CA GLY A 202 -1.30 -16.42 13.88
C GLY A 202 0.11 -16.57 14.48
N THR A 203 0.96 -15.55 14.35
CA THR A 203 2.29 -15.51 14.98
C THR A 203 2.34 -14.49 16.12
N SER A 204 3.34 -14.61 16.99
CA SER A 204 3.51 -13.67 18.10
C SER A 204 4.35 -12.44 17.74
N ASN A 205 5.42 -12.62 16.96
CA ASN A 205 6.42 -11.59 16.70
C ASN A 205 7.00 -11.64 15.27
N THR A 206 6.40 -12.39 14.33
CA THR A 206 6.93 -12.46 12.96
C THR A 206 6.53 -11.19 12.19
N PRO A 207 7.47 -10.32 11.78
CA PRO A 207 7.15 -9.11 11.05
C PRO A 207 6.58 -9.42 9.65
N VAL A 208 5.78 -8.51 9.11
CA VAL A 208 5.41 -8.58 7.69
C VAL A 208 6.63 -8.22 6.83
N ALA A 209 7.06 -9.20 6.04
CA ALA A 209 8.23 -9.13 5.17
C ALA A 209 8.07 -10.12 4.02
N ILE A 210 8.77 -9.91 2.91
CA ILE A 210 8.71 -10.85 1.78
C ILE A 210 9.16 -12.26 2.18
N ASN A 211 10.17 -12.36 3.04
CA ASN A 211 10.68 -13.65 3.54
C ASN A 211 9.71 -14.35 4.51
N ASN A 212 8.74 -13.63 5.06
CA ASN A 212 7.80 -14.16 6.05
C ASN A 212 6.41 -14.44 5.50
N ILE A 213 6.05 -13.94 4.32
CA ILE A 213 4.77 -14.22 3.63
C ILE A 213 5.08 -14.46 2.15
N ASN A 214 5.24 -15.72 1.75
CA ASN A 214 5.58 -16.11 0.38
C ASN A 214 5.22 -17.56 0.12
N ASN A 215 5.25 -17.95 -1.16
CA ASN A 215 5.22 -19.35 -1.55
C ASN A 215 6.59 -19.80 -2.10
N GLY A 216 7.68 -19.40 -1.45
CA GLY A 216 9.06 -19.70 -1.84
C GLY A 216 9.57 -18.90 -3.03
N PRO A 217 10.89 -19.00 -3.32
CA PRO A 217 11.49 -18.30 -4.44
C PRO A 217 10.95 -18.80 -5.77
N CYS A 218 11.05 -17.97 -6.81
CA CYS A 218 10.86 -18.46 -8.17
C CYS A 218 11.92 -19.52 -8.47
N SER A 219 11.51 -20.68 -8.99
CA SER A 219 12.44 -21.72 -9.44
C SER A 219 12.33 -21.86 -10.95
N ASP A 220 12.70 -20.83 -11.70
CA ASP A 220 12.75 -20.97 -13.16
C ASP A 220 14.14 -21.45 -13.61
N PRO A 221 14.29 -22.70 -14.08
CA PRO A 221 15.54 -23.18 -14.66
C PRO A 221 15.93 -22.46 -15.96
N SER A 222 15.06 -21.63 -16.54
CA SER A 222 15.32 -20.80 -17.71
C SER A 222 15.89 -19.40 -17.40
N ASN A 223 16.15 -19.11 -16.11
CA ASN A 223 16.79 -17.86 -15.67
C ASN A 223 16.00 -16.61 -16.08
N THR A 224 14.66 -16.70 -16.15
CA THR A 224 13.82 -15.51 -16.30
C THR A 224 13.48 -14.96 -14.92
N PRO A 225 13.78 -13.68 -14.63
CA PRO A 225 13.45 -13.04 -13.35
C PRO A 225 11.94 -12.71 -13.21
N TRP A 226 11.06 -13.56 -13.75
CA TRP A 226 9.61 -13.33 -13.84
C TRP A 226 8.82 -14.62 -13.61
N GLY A 227 9.34 -15.47 -12.72
CA GLY A 227 8.83 -16.83 -12.51
C GLY A 227 7.86 -16.91 -11.34
N HIS A 228 6.87 -17.80 -11.45
CA HIS A 228 6.01 -18.09 -10.30
C HIS A 228 6.78 -18.74 -9.15
N SER A 229 6.38 -18.38 -7.94
CA SER A 229 6.78 -19.04 -6.69
C SER A 229 6.48 -20.55 -6.73
N ASN A 230 7.47 -21.40 -6.38
CA ASN A 230 7.34 -22.87 -6.48
C ASN A 230 7.53 -23.61 -5.13
N GLY A 231 7.23 -22.93 -4.05
CA GLY A 231 7.43 -23.42 -2.68
C GLY A 231 8.88 -23.30 -2.20
N ALA A 232 9.14 -23.57 -0.92
CA ALA A 232 8.18 -24.00 0.10
C ALA A 232 7.31 -22.83 0.61
N CYS A 233 6.06 -23.14 0.97
CA CYS A 233 5.13 -22.16 1.52
C CYS A 233 5.61 -21.63 2.89
N VAL A 234 5.64 -20.31 3.04
CA VAL A 234 5.86 -19.60 4.31
C VAL A 234 4.71 -18.62 4.51
N ASN A 235 3.73 -18.97 5.35
CA ASN A 235 2.51 -18.19 5.57
C ASN A 235 1.77 -17.83 4.25
N CYS A 236 1.90 -18.67 3.22
CA CYS A 236 1.40 -18.41 1.86
C CYS A 236 -0.13 -18.26 1.77
N SER A 237 -0.89 -18.64 2.80
CA SER A 237 -2.32 -18.33 2.88
C SER A 237 -2.61 -16.83 2.87
N TYR A 238 -1.63 -16.01 3.24
CA TYR A 238 -1.70 -14.56 3.18
C TYR A 238 -0.99 -13.98 1.96
N PHE A 239 -0.38 -14.81 1.11
CA PHE A 239 0.33 -14.38 -0.08
C PHE A 239 -0.60 -14.46 -1.30
N ILE A 240 -0.50 -13.46 -2.17
CA ILE A 240 -1.13 -13.41 -3.47
C ILE A 240 -0.02 -13.18 -4.48
N ASP A 241 0.17 -14.16 -5.35
CA ASP A 241 1.07 -14.05 -6.48
C ASP A 241 0.45 -13.09 -7.53
N ASN A 242 1.25 -12.12 -7.99
CA ASN A 242 0.90 -11.19 -9.05
C ASN A 242 1.90 -11.25 -10.22
N THR A 243 2.71 -12.30 -10.32
CA THR A 243 3.54 -12.54 -11.50
C THR A 243 2.66 -12.47 -12.76
N TYR A 244 3.13 -11.72 -13.76
CA TYR A 244 2.42 -11.33 -15.00
C TYR A 244 1.37 -10.21 -14.87
N ASN A 245 1.39 -9.43 -13.78
CA ASN A 245 0.54 -8.23 -13.63
C ASN A 245 -0.96 -8.52 -13.84
N VAL A 246 -1.42 -9.66 -13.32
CA VAL A 246 -2.84 -10.04 -13.37
C VAL A 246 -3.73 -9.05 -12.60
N ARG A 247 -3.14 -8.36 -11.62
CA ARG A 247 -3.68 -7.19 -10.95
C ARG A 247 -3.01 -5.95 -11.52
N GLN A 248 -3.77 -4.86 -11.63
CA GLN A 248 -3.34 -3.59 -12.23
C GLN A 248 -2.37 -2.79 -11.32
N ILE A 249 -1.33 -3.45 -10.82
CA ILE A 249 -0.23 -2.91 -10.00
C ILE A 249 1.08 -3.55 -10.46
N GLU A 250 2.20 -2.86 -10.35
CA GLU A 250 3.53 -3.32 -10.78
C GLU A 250 4.11 -4.40 -9.87
N PHE A 251 3.76 -4.38 -8.58
CA PHE A 251 4.30 -5.31 -7.60
C PHE A 251 4.00 -6.76 -7.98
N ASP A 252 5.05 -7.56 -8.11
CA ASP A 252 5.00 -8.97 -8.51
C ASP A 252 4.36 -9.88 -7.45
N GLY A 253 4.24 -9.40 -6.21
CA GLY A 253 3.50 -10.07 -5.15
C GLY A 253 2.91 -9.12 -4.12
N LEU A 254 1.83 -9.55 -3.48
CA LEU A 254 1.14 -8.80 -2.44
C LEU A 254 0.53 -9.72 -1.39
N THR A 255 0.16 -9.16 -0.24
CA THR A 255 -0.59 -9.90 0.76
C THR A 255 -2.09 -9.86 0.49
N THR A 256 -2.83 -10.82 1.05
CA THR A 256 -4.25 -10.61 1.38
C THR A 256 -4.40 -9.39 2.31
N VAL A 257 -5.63 -8.91 2.52
CA VAL A 257 -5.88 -7.83 3.48
C VAL A 257 -5.54 -8.32 4.89
N LEU A 258 -4.49 -7.73 5.47
CA LEU A 258 -4.05 -7.98 6.84
C LEU A 258 -4.67 -6.97 7.80
N THR A 259 -4.67 -7.31 9.08
CA THR A 259 -5.19 -6.46 10.15
C THR A 259 -4.14 -6.31 11.24
N ALA A 260 -3.69 -5.08 11.48
CA ALA A 260 -2.86 -4.72 12.62
C ALA A 260 -3.76 -4.14 13.72
N SER A 261 -3.54 -4.53 14.97
CA SER A 261 -4.29 -3.97 16.10
C SER A 261 -3.51 -4.04 17.40
N CYS A 262 -3.80 -3.11 18.31
CA CYS A 262 -3.33 -3.19 19.69
C CYS A 262 -4.33 -2.51 20.62
N ALA A 263 -4.25 -2.86 21.90
CA ALA A 263 -5.00 -2.19 22.94
C ALA A 263 -4.36 -0.82 23.25
N VAL A 264 -5.20 0.16 23.53
CA VAL A 264 -4.82 1.53 23.89
C VAL A 264 -5.75 2.02 25.00
N THR A 265 -5.37 3.09 25.70
CA THR A 265 -6.23 3.65 26.74
C THR A 265 -7.07 4.79 26.15
N PRO A 266 -8.41 4.74 26.25
CA PRO A 266 -9.27 5.81 25.78
C PRO A 266 -8.89 7.16 26.37
N CYS A 267 -8.97 8.20 25.55
CA CYS A 267 -8.72 9.60 25.88
C CYS A 267 -7.30 9.90 26.40
N LYS A 268 -6.33 9.02 26.10
CA LYS A 268 -4.90 9.24 26.38
C LYS A 268 -4.07 9.20 25.10
N ARG A 269 -2.92 9.87 25.10
CA ARG A 269 -2.06 10.07 23.92
C ARG A 269 -1.05 8.94 23.79
#